data_AF-A0A8T0KF85-F1
#
_entry.id   AF-A0A8T0KF85-F1
#
_cell.length_a   1.000
_cell.length_b   1.000
_cell.length_c   1.000
_cell.angle_alpha   90.00
_cell.angle_beta   90.00
_cell.angle_gamma   90.00
#
_symmetry.space_group_name_H-M   'P 1'
#
loop_
_entity.id
_entity.type
_entity.pdbx_description
1 polymer ?
#
loop_
_entity_poly.entity_id
_entity_poly.type
_entity_poly.pdbx_seq_one_letter_code
_entity_poly.pdbx_strand_id
1 'polypeptide(L)'
;MNACKIEERHKKMAERMVKVALFCVQYRPETRPIMSDVVKMLEGSVEISKPCNPFQHMIEGTFRGNYSVHASGTDVNTSITTSSSFMVTEPGIVYDIPDIELAST
;
A
#
# COMPACT_ATOMS: atom_id res chain seq x y z
N MET A 1 24.08 3.67 20.83
CA MET A 1 22.67 3.79 20.43
C MET A 1 21.85 3.91 21.69
N ASN A 2 21.24 5.08 21.94
CA ASN A 2 20.42 5.26 23.13
C ASN A 2 19.05 4.64 22.84
N ALA A 3 18.66 3.60 23.59
CA ALA A 3 17.35 3.01 23.45
C ALA A 3 16.31 3.97 24.03
N CYS A 4 15.36 4.42 23.20
CA CYS A 4 14.20 5.17 23.69
C CYS A 4 13.25 4.18 24.37
N LYS A 5 13.20 4.21 25.71
CA LYS A 5 12.30 3.34 26.48
C LYS A 5 10.94 4.00 26.61
N ILE A 6 9.90 3.31 26.15
CA ILE A 6 8.52 3.69 26.43
C ILE A 6 8.22 3.29 27.87
N GLU A 7 7.83 4.26 28.70
CA GLU A 7 7.39 4.00 30.07
C GLU A 7 6.11 3.14 30.08
N GLU A 8 5.95 2.25 31.07
CA GLU A 8 4.78 1.34 31.14
C GLU A 8 3.46 2.11 31.17
N ARG A 9 3.44 3.28 31.83
CA ARG A 9 2.28 4.20 31.86
C ARG A 9 1.87 4.71 30.48
N HIS A 10 2.80 4.78 29.52
CA HIS A 10 2.55 5.23 28.15
C HIS A 10 2.37 4.08 27.15
N LYS A 11 2.60 2.84 27.56
CA LYS A 11 2.57 1.67 26.66
C LYS A 11 1.23 1.52 25.94
N LYS A 12 0.11 1.68 26.64
CA LYS A 12 -1.23 1.60 26.04
C LYS A 12 -1.45 2.70 25.00
N MET A 13 -1.01 3.92 25.28
CA MET A 13 -1.11 5.04 24.34
C MET A 13 -0.22 4.81 23.12
N ALA A 14 1.01 4.36 23.32
CA ALA A 14 1.93 4.04 22.23
C ALA A 14 1.37 2.92 21.32
N GLU A 15 0.82 1.86 21.90
CA GLU A 15 0.18 0.79 21.13
C GLU A 15 -0.98 1.32 20.29
N ARG A 16 -1.83 2.16 20.88
CA ARG A 16 -2.94 2.82 20.19
C ARG A 16 -2.44 3.71 19.03
N MET A 17 -1.44 4.54 19.27
CA MET A 17 -0.84 5.41 18.25
C MET A 17 -0.27 4.59 17.09
N VAL A 18 0.41 3.48 17.37
CA VAL A 18 0.96 2.59 16.33
C VAL A 18 -0.16 1.95 15.52
N LYS A 19 -1.25 1.48 16.16
CA LYS A 19 -2.40 0.94 15.43
C LYS A 19 -3.03 1.98 14.49
N VAL A 20 -3.26 3.20 14.98
CA VAL A 20 -3.79 4.32 14.16
C VAL A 20 -2.85 4.65 13.01
N ALA A 21 -1.54 4.76 13.27
CA ALA A 21 -0.56 5.04 12.23
C ALA A 21 -0.59 3.98 11.12
N LEU A 22 -0.68 2.70 11.49
CA LEU A 22 -0.79 1.60 10.53
C LEU A 22 -2.08 1.68 9.70
N PHE A 23 -3.21 2.08 10.28
CA PHE A 23 -4.44 2.34 9.50
C PHE A 23 -4.29 3.50 8.51
N CYS A 24 -3.53 4.54 8.86
CA CYS A 24 -3.35 5.72 8.00
C CYS A 24 -2.42 5.47 6.80
N VAL A 25 -1.44 4.58 6.94
CA VAL A 25 -0.41 4.34 5.90
C VAL A 25 -0.76 3.17 4.96
N GLN A 26 -2.02 2.71 4.98
CA GLN A 26 -2.45 1.64 4.11
C GLN A 26 -2.27 1.98 2.63
N TYR A 27 -1.82 1.00 1.86
CA TYR A 27 -1.59 1.14 0.41
C TYR A 27 -2.85 1.62 -0.33
N ARG A 28 -3.99 0.99 -0.03
CA ARG A 28 -5.28 1.36 -0.62
C ARG A 28 -5.90 2.56 0.13
N PRO A 29 -6.17 3.69 -0.55
CA PRO A 29 -6.73 4.87 0.13
C PRO A 29 -8.12 4.61 0.69
N GLU A 30 -8.92 3.74 0.06
CA GLU A 30 -10.25 3.35 0.55
C GLU A 30 -10.24 2.70 1.94
N THR A 31 -9.10 2.11 2.34
CA THR A 31 -8.96 1.44 3.65
C THR A 31 -8.48 2.37 4.75
N ARG A 32 -8.14 3.62 4.42
CA ARG A 32 -7.69 4.62 5.40
C ARG A 32 -8.90 5.21 6.13
N PRO A 33 -8.84 5.38 7.45
CA PRO A 33 -9.92 5.99 8.20
C PRO A 33 -10.04 7.49 7.87
N ILE A 34 -11.25 8.00 7.96
CA ILE A 34 -11.49 9.45 7.90
C ILE A 34 -10.97 10.14 9.16
N MET A 35 -10.68 11.44 9.08
CA MET A 35 -10.07 12.19 10.19
C MET A 35 -10.90 12.15 11.49
N SER A 36 -12.22 12.17 11.41
CA SER A 36 -13.08 12.06 12.59
C SER A 36 -12.90 10.74 13.33
N ASP A 37 -12.66 9.65 12.60
CA ASP A 37 -12.45 8.34 13.18
C ASP A 37 -11.04 8.25 13.77
N VAL A 38 -10.04 8.80 13.09
CA VAL A 38 -8.67 8.94 13.62
C VAL A 38 -8.68 9.65 14.98
N VAL A 39 -9.41 10.77 15.09
CA VAL A 39 -9.51 11.51 16.36
C VAL A 39 -10.20 10.67 17.45
N LYS A 40 -11.35 10.05 17.16
CA LYS A 40 -12.05 9.18 18.12
C LYS A 40 -11.19 8.00 18.58
N MET A 41 -10.42 7.42 17.66
CA MET A 41 -9.47 6.34 17.94
C MET A 41 -8.34 6.81 18.86
N LEU A 42 -7.79 8.01 18.65
CA LEU A 42 -6.71 8.58 19.46
C LEU A 42 -7.18 9.01 20.85
N GLU A 43 -8.35 9.63 20.95
CA GLU A 43 -9.01 10.00 22.22
C GLU A 43 -9.34 8.76 23.05
N GLY A 44 -9.50 7.61 22.40
CA GLY A 44 -9.81 6.35 23.06
C GLY A 44 -11.28 6.06 23.25
N SER A 45 -12.12 6.78 22.53
CA SER A 45 -13.57 6.62 22.51
C SER A 45 -13.99 5.31 21.82
N VAL A 46 -13.08 4.70 21.04
CA VAL A 46 -13.31 3.44 20.30
C VAL A 46 -12.13 2.50 20.49
N GLU A 47 -12.41 1.20 20.62
CA GLU A 47 -11.39 0.16 20.65
C GLU A 47 -10.85 -0.14 19.24
N ILE A 48 -9.54 -0.29 19.10
CA ILE A 48 -8.88 -0.41 17.81
C ILE A 48 -8.45 -1.86 17.57
N SER A 49 -9.03 -2.47 16.54
CA SER A 49 -8.64 -3.79 16.07
C SER A 49 -7.22 -3.80 15.48
N LYS A 50 -6.67 -5.01 15.27
CA LYS A 50 -5.34 -5.15 14.68
C LYS A 50 -5.36 -4.71 13.20
N PRO A 51 -4.56 -3.73 12.79
CA PRO A 51 -4.48 -3.29 11.39
C PRO A 51 -3.85 -4.37 10.51
N CYS A 52 -4.20 -4.36 9.22
CA CYS A 52 -3.55 -5.18 8.20
C CYS A 52 -2.12 -4.69 7.92
N ASN A 53 -1.29 -5.53 7.32
CA ASN A 53 0.05 -5.11 6.91
C ASN A 53 -0.05 -4.15 5.70
N PRO A 54 0.41 -2.89 5.80
CA PRO A 54 0.34 -1.92 4.69
C PRO A 54 1.14 -2.36 3.46
N PHE A 55 2.13 -3.23 3.65
CA PHE A 55 3.06 -3.70 2.62
C PHE A 55 2.70 -5.07 2.05
N GLN A 56 1.51 -5.59 2.34
CA GLN A 56 1.12 -6.93 1.89
C GLN A 56 1.18 -7.09 0.37
N HIS A 57 0.85 -6.02 -0.38
CA HIS A 57 0.97 -5.96 -1.83
C HIS A 57 2.41 -6.19 -2.35
N MET A 58 3.44 -5.91 -1.53
CA MET A 58 4.84 -6.14 -1.89
C MET A 58 5.28 -7.59 -1.67
N ILE A 59 4.59 -8.34 -0.81
CA ILE A 59 4.92 -9.74 -0.47
C ILE A 59 4.31 -10.70 -1.50
N GLU A 60 3.18 -10.31 -2.11
CA GLU A 60 2.44 -11.11 -3.08
C GLU A 60 3.20 -11.29 -4.42
N GLY A 61 4.21 -10.44 -4.69
CA GLY A 61 5.12 -10.57 -5.83
C GLY A 61 6.10 -11.75 -5.76
N THR A 62 6.31 -12.35 -4.58
CA THR A 62 7.25 -13.47 -4.40
C THR A 62 6.60 -14.84 -4.60
N PHE A 63 5.26 -14.92 -4.58
CA PHE A 63 4.50 -16.19 -4.64
C PHE A 63 3.65 -16.39 -5.90
N ARG A 64 3.62 -15.45 -6.84
CA ARG A 64 3.00 -15.65 -8.16
C ARG A 64 4.02 -16.00 -9.25
N GLY A 65 5.15 -16.56 -8.84
CA GLY A 65 6.09 -17.28 -9.69
C GLY A 65 5.78 -18.78 -9.73
N ASN A 66 4.51 -19.17 -9.82
CA ASN A 66 4.14 -20.55 -10.07
C ASN A 66 4.09 -20.69 -11.60
N TYR A 67 5.25 -21.04 -12.16
CA TYR A 67 5.38 -21.69 -13.45
C TYR A 67 4.32 -22.80 -13.55
N SER A 68 3.17 -22.47 -14.14
CA SER A 68 2.28 -23.46 -14.70
C SER A 68 3.00 -23.99 -15.93
N VAL A 69 3.54 -25.20 -15.79
CA VAL A 69 3.95 -26.05 -16.89
C VAL A 69 2.71 -26.27 -17.75
N HIS A 70 2.57 -25.49 -18.82
CA HIS A 70 1.81 -25.91 -19.98
C HIS A 70 2.82 -26.19 -21.09
N ALA A 71 3.06 -27.47 -21.32
CA ALA A 71 3.75 -27.94 -22.50
C ALA A 71 2.95 -27.51 -23.74
N SER A 72 3.54 -26.63 -24.54
CA SER A 72 3.27 -26.53 -25.97
C SER A 72 4.54 -25.96 -26.58
N GLY A 73 5.32 -26.85 -27.19
CA GLY A 73 6.53 -26.49 -27.89
C GLY A 73 6.20 -25.75 -29.17
N THR A 74 6.93 -24.65 -29.40
CA THR A 74 7.36 -24.20 -30.73
C THR A 74 8.62 -23.38 -30.53
N ASP A 75 9.72 -23.86 -31.10
CA ASP A 75 11.02 -23.19 -31.13
C ASP A 75 10.92 -21.87 -31.90
N VAL A 76 11.24 -20.76 -31.24
CA VAL A 76 11.64 -19.51 -31.90
C VAL A 76 12.83 -18.92 -31.16
N ASN A 77 14.01 -19.12 -31.75
CA ASN A 77 15.23 -18.42 -31.39
C ASN A 77 15.03 -16.92 -31.63
N THR A 78 14.81 -16.16 -30.56
CA THR A 78 14.82 -14.69 -30.62
C THR A 78 15.78 -14.20 -29.55
N SER A 79 16.87 -13.59 -30.00
CA SER A 79 17.93 -13.05 -29.16
C SER A 79 17.33 -12.11 -28.10
N ILE A 80 17.59 -12.44 -26.83
CA ILE A 80 17.19 -11.61 -25.70
C ILE A 80 18.11 -10.38 -25.67
N THR A 81 17.81 -9.38 -26.50
CA THR A 81 18.22 -8.00 -26.21
C THR A 81 17.22 -7.43 -25.23
N THR A 82 17.55 -7.50 -23.95
CA THR A 82 16.84 -6.83 -22.87
C THR A 82 16.90 -5.31 -23.08
N SER A 83 16.03 -4.80 -23.96
CA SER A 83 15.65 -3.40 -24.01
C SER A 83 14.41 -3.28 -23.13
N SER A 84 14.62 -2.86 -21.88
CA SER A 84 13.55 -2.64 -20.92
C SER A 84 12.70 -1.45 -21.37
N SER A 85 11.59 -1.71 -22.06
CA SER A 85 10.51 -0.74 -22.21
C SER A 85 9.58 -0.87 -20.99
N PHE A 86 9.60 0.14 -20.12
CA PHE A 86 8.62 0.30 -19.04
C PHE A 86 7.22 0.46 -19.65
N MET A 87 6.42 -0.60 -19.62
CA MET A 87 4.98 -0.48 -19.84
C MET A 87 4.35 -0.09 -18.51
N VAL A 88 4.08 1.20 -18.31
CA VAL A 88 3.16 1.65 -17.26
C VAL A 88 1.77 1.20 -17.67
N THR A 89 1.35 0.03 -17.19
CA THR A 89 -0.03 -0.43 -17.37
C THR A 89 -0.79 -0.04 -16.11
N GLU A 90 -1.47 1.10 -16.19
CA GLU A 90 -2.55 1.51 -15.29
C GLU A 90 -3.62 0.39 -15.19
N PRO A 91 -4.05 -0.03 -13.99
CA PRO A 91 -5.36 -0.64 -13.79
C PRO A 91 -6.34 0.47 -13.37
N GLY A 92 -7.32 0.73 -14.23
CA GLY A 92 -8.27 1.83 -14.08
C GLY A 92 -9.03 1.89 -12.75
N ILE A 93 -9.09 3.10 -12.20
CA ILE A 93 -10.27 3.70 -11.58
C ILE A 93 -10.34 5.13 -12.12
N VAL A 94 -11.42 5.45 -12.83
CA VAL A 94 -11.71 6.79 -13.36
C VAL A 94 -11.86 7.74 -12.18
N TYR A 95 -10.99 8.76 -12.11
CA TYR A 95 -11.26 9.99 -11.37
C TYR A 95 -11.37 11.10 -12.40
N ASP A 96 -12.55 11.70 -12.52
CA ASP A 96 -12.76 12.91 -13.32
C ASP A 96 -11.86 14.03 -12.77
N ILE A 97 -10.81 14.38 -13.52
CA ILE A 97 -10.01 15.57 -13.26
C ILE A 97 -10.66 16.70 -14.08
N PRO A 98 -11.14 17.79 -13.46
CA PRO A 98 -11.70 18.91 -14.22
C PRO A 98 -10.60 19.62 -15.01
N ASP A 99 -10.86 19.81 -16.30
CA ASP A 99 -9.98 20.51 -17.25
C ASP A 99 -9.67 21.94 -16.77
N ILE A 100 -8.40 22.24 -16.49
CA ILE A 100 -7.90 23.61 -16.51
C ILE A 100 -7.28 23.84 -17.88
N GLU A 101 -8.09 24.47 -18.73
CA GLU A 101 -7.71 24.98 -20.05
C GLU A 101 -6.61 26.03 -19.87
N LEU A 102 -5.38 25.75 -20.32
CA LEU A 102 -4.34 26.78 -20.42
C LEU A 102 -4.58 27.55 -21.73
N ALA A 103 -5.30 28.66 -21.61
CA ALA A 103 -5.50 29.62 -22.69
C ALA A 103 -4.15 30.13 -23.22
N SER A 104 -4.04 30.10 -24.55
CA SER A 104 -2.96 30.63 -25.36
C SER A 104 -2.80 32.14 -25.21
N THR A 105 -1.56 32.64 -25.09
CA THR A 105 -1.08 33.94 -25.61
C THR A 105 0.43 33.87 -25.75
#